data_AF-A0A9E5ACG0-F1
#
_entry.id   AF-A0A9E5ACG0-F1
#
_cell.length_a   1.000
_cell.length_b   1.000
_cell.length_c   1.000
_cell.angle_alpha   90.00
_cell.angle_beta   90.00
_cell.angle_gamma   90.00
#
_symmetry.space_group_name_H-M   'P 1'
#
loop_
_entity.id
_entity.type
_entity.pdbx_description
1 polymer ?
#
loop_
_entity_poly.entity_id
_entity_poly.type
_entity_poly.pdbx_seq_one_letter_code
_entity_poly.pdbx_strand_id
1 'polypeptide(L)'
;MAAALEVNPCVLAWFAFLHDSQRRNDGWDPAHGARAADFAVRLQRDGVLTELTVREFDDLCVALRWHSEGQLEGEAAVRACWDADRLDLGRVGIIPAPARLCTTYARARPIITRAVRLSQRRWL
;
A
#
# COMPACT_ATOMS: atom_id res chain seq x y z
N MET A 1 3.50 -5.01 9.12
CA MET A 1 4.02 -3.71 8.64
C MET A 1 3.86 -2.63 9.69
N ALA A 2 2.65 -2.11 9.95
CA ALA A 2 2.40 -1.00 10.90
C ALA A 2 3.17 -1.10 12.23
N ALA A 3 2.98 -2.19 12.99
CA ALA A 3 3.65 -2.38 14.28
C ALA A 3 5.18 -2.43 14.20
N ALA A 4 5.75 -2.91 13.09
CA ALA A 4 7.21 -3.00 12.93
C ALA A 4 7.87 -1.64 12.62
N LEU A 5 7.07 -0.64 12.23
CA LEU A 5 7.52 0.70 11.87
C LEU A 5 6.91 1.78 12.76
N GLU A 6 6.19 1.38 13.81
CA GLU A 6 5.47 2.29 14.72
C GLU A 6 4.52 3.26 13.98
N VAL A 7 3.89 2.78 12.90
CA VAL A 7 2.95 3.56 12.09
C VAL A 7 1.52 3.28 12.54
N ASN A 8 0.66 4.31 12.53
CA ASN A 8 -0.77 4.16 12.73
C ASN A 8 -1.37 3.16 11.72
N PRO A 9 -1.97 2.04 12.18
CA PRO A 9 -2.51 1.03 11.28
C PRO A 9 -3.67 1.52 10.41
N CYS A 10 -4.37 2.60 10.78
CA CYS A 10 -5.45 3.17 9.98
C CYS A 10 -4.96 3.66 8.62
N VAL A 11 -3.74 4.20 8.53
CA VAL A 11 -3.15 4.62 7.24
C VAL A 11 -3.02 3.44 6.28
N LEU A 12 -2.51 2.30 6.78
CA LEU A 12 -2.36 1.09 5.97
C LEU A 12 -3.71 0.47 5.60
N ALA A 13 -4.70 0.54 6.50
CA ALA A 13 -6.04 0.04 6.24
C ALA A 13 -6.70 0.83 5.10
N TRP A 14 -6.70 2.17 5.17
CA TRP A 14 -7.20 3.01 4.08
C TRP A 14 -6.47 2.80 2.78
N PHE A 15 -5.13 2.70 2.82
CA PHE A 15 -4.35 2.40 1.64
C PHE A 15 -4.77 1.06 1.00
N ALA A 16 -4.94 0.01 1.82
CA ALA A 16 -5.37 -1.30 1.33
C ALA A 16 -6.74 -1.24 0.64
N PHE A 17 -7.70 -0.48 1.17
CA PHE A 17 -9.01 -0.30 0.54
C PHE A 17 -8.96 0.54 -0.74
N LEU A 18 -8.04 1.49 -0.84
CA LEU A 18 -8.12 2.54 -1.86
C LEU A 18 -7.15 2.40 -3.04
N HIS A 19 -5.95 1.82 -2.85
CA HIS A 19 -4.85 1.90 -3.85
C HIS A 19 -5.26 1.45 -5.26
N ASP A 20 -6.00 0.33 -5.35
CA ASP A 20 -6.50 -0.21 -6.61
C ASP A 20 -7.97 0.15 -6.91
N SER A 21 -8.67 0.82 -6.00
CA SER A 21 -10.12 1.10 -6.11
C SER A 21 -10.49 1.96 -7.32
N GLN A 22 -9.54 2.74 -7.83
CA GLN A 22 -9.75 3.66 -8.95
C GLN A 22 -9.15 3.13 -10.26
N ARG A 23 -8.82 1.84 -10.34
CA ARG A 23 -8.44 1.16 -11.57
C ARG A 23 -9.65 1.08 -12.52
N ARG A 24 -9.43 1.38 -13.80
CA ARG A 24 -10.47 1.35 -14.85
C ARG A 24 -10.44 0.07 -15.68
N ASN A 25 -9.33 -0.65 -15.66
CA ASN A 25 -9.15 -1.92 -16.37
C ASN A 25 -8.01 -2.72 -15.71
N ASP A 26 -7.99 -4.03 -15.91
CA ASP A 26 -6.97 -4.93 -15.33
C ASP A 26 -5.63 -4.96 -16.08
N GLY A 27 -5.50 -4.16 -17.13
CA GLY A 27 -4.30 -4.05 -17.96
C GLY A 27 -3.41 -2.88 -17.55
N TRP A 28 -3.10 -2.01 -18.50
CA TRP A 28 -2.26 -0.84 -18.28
C TRP A 28 -3.11 0.37 -17.88
N ASP A 29 -2.96 0.81 -16.63
CA ASP A 29 -3.66 1.96 -16.09
C ASP A 29 -2.76 2.78 -15.16
N PRO A 30 -1.69 3.43 -15.65
CA PRO A 30 -0.70 4.11 -14.81
C PRO A 30 -1.28 5.26 -13.97
N ALA A 31 -2.44 5.79 -14.35
CA ALA A 31 -3.07 6.90 -13.64
C ALA A 31 -3.97 6.46 -12.45
N HIS A 32 -4.13 5.15 -12.18
CA HIS A 32 -5.00 4.68 -11.09
C HIS A 32 -4.56 5.19 -9.71
N GLY A 33 -3.26 5.18 -9.41
CA GLY A 33 -2.74 5.70 -8.15
C GLY A 33 -3.08 7.18 -7.94
N ALA A 34 -2.88 8.02 -8.96
CA ALA A 34 -3.25 9.44 -8.93
C ALA A 34 -4.75 9.63 -8.67
N ARG A 35 -5.61 8.86 -9.35
CA ARG A 35 -7.05 8.92 -9.12
C ARG A 35 -7.45 8.42 -7.74
N ALA A 36 -6.76 7.41 -7.19
CA ALA A 36 -6.98 6.91 -5.84
C ALA A 36 -6.67 7.98 -4.78
N ALA A 37 -5.57 8.72 -4.95
CA ALA A 37 -5.26 9.86 -4.09
C ALA A 37 -6.34 10.95 -4.17
N ASP A 38 -6.78 11.32 -5.38
CA ASP A 38 -7.86 12.30 -5.57
C ASP A 38 -9.20 11.81 -4.98
N PHE A 39 -9.43 10.49 -4.98
CA PHE A 39 -10.59 9.89 -4.31
C PHE A 39 -10.49 9.97 -2.79
N ALA A 40 -9.32 9.72 -2.19
CA ALA A 40 -9.12 9.90 -0.75
C ALA A 40 -9.41 11.35 -0.31
N VAL A 41 -9.01 12.35 -1.10
CA VAL A 41 -9.35 13.77 -0.86
C VAL A 41 -10.86 14.01 -0.87
N ARG A 42 -11.59 13.38 -1.78
CA ARG A 42 -13.07 13.47 -1.78
C ARG A 42 -13.66 12.82 -0.54
N LEU A 43 -13.20 11.63 -0.16
CA LEU A 43 -13.67 10.94 1.05
C LEU A 43 -13.42 11.75 2.33
N GLN A 44 -12.28 12.44 2.43
CA GLN A 44 -12.01 13.35 3.56
C GLN A 44 -12.95 14.56 3.54
N ARG A 45 -13.15 15.18 2.37
CA ARG A 45 -14.05 16.34 2.21
C ARG A 45 -15.51 16.00 2.50
N ASP A 46 -15.94 14.79 2.17
CA ASP A 46 -17.31 14.30 2.39
C ASP A 46 -17.52 13.77 3.82
N GLY A 47 -16.48 13.81 4.67
CA GLY A 47 -16.55 13.38 6.08
C GLY A 47 -16.53 11.87 6.30
N VAL A 48 -16.12 11.09 5.30
CA VAL A 48 -16.02 9.62 5.41
C VAL A 48 -14.70 9.21 6.06
N LEU A 49 -13.60 9.87 5.68
CA LEU A 49 -12.26 9.64 6.25
C LEU A 49 -11.92 10.83 7.16
N THR A 50 -11.99 10.63 8.48
CA THR A 50 -11.91 11.73 9.46
C THR A 50 -10.96 11.45 10.63
N GLU A 51 -10.47 10.22 10.75
CA GLU A 51 -9.69 9.73 11.87
C GLU A 51 -8.17 9.89 11.71
N LEU A 52 -7.69 10.27 10.52
CA LEU A 52 -6.27 10.52 10.26
C LEU A 52 -5.92 11.98 10.57
N THR A 53 -4.77 12.20 11.19
CA THR A 53 -4.17 13.54 11.28
C THR A 53 -3.87 14.08 9.88
N VAL A 54 -3.68 15.39 9.76
CA VAL A 54 -3.29 16.03 8.48
C VAL A 54 -2.04 15.35 7.88
N ARG A 55 -1.03 15.09 8.71
CA ARG A 55 0.20 14.44 8.26
C ARG A 55 -0.02 13.00 7.79
N GLU A 56 -0.79 12.21 8.54
CA GLU A 56 -1.10 10.82 8.14
C GLU A 56 -1.94 10.76 6.87
N PHE A 57 -2.83 11.73 6.68
CA PHE A 57 -3.63 11.85 5.47
C PHE A 57 -2.77 12.23 4.26
N ASP A 58 -1.80 13.15 4.43
CA ASP A 58 -0.83 13.48 3.40
C ASP A 58 0.01 12.26 3.02
N ASP A 59 0.50 11.51 4.02
CA ASP A 59 1.24 10.27 3.82
C ASP A 59 0.39 9.22 3.07
N LEU A 60 -0.90 9.08 3.41
CA LEU A 60 -1.84 8.22 2.66
C LEU A 60 -1.94 8.66 1.19
N CYS A 61 -2.10 9.96 0.93
CA CYS A 61 -2.21 10.49 -0.44
C CYS A 61 -0.94 10.24 -1.26
N VAL A 62 0.24 10.43 -0.67
CA VAL A 62 1.53 10.12 -1.29
C VAL A 62 1.65 8.63 -1.57
N ALA A 63 1.29 7.78 -0.60
CA ALA A 63 1.33 6.34 -0.75
C ALA A 63 0.47 5.87 -1.93
N LEU A 64 -0.79 6.33 -2.00
CA LEU A 64 -1.73 6.00 -3.07
C LEU A 64 -1.22 6.43 -4.45
N ARG A 65 -0.75 7.68 -4.55
CA ARG A 65 -0.33 8.27 -5.84
C ARG A 65 0.78 7.50 -6.52
N TRP A 66 1.72 6.96 -5.73
CA TRP A 66 3.00 6.45 -6.23
C TRP A 66 3.20 4.94 -6.05
N HIS A 67 2.20 4.20 -5.57
CA HIS A 67 2.38 2.79 -5.21
C HIS A 67 2.87 1.90 -6.37
N SER A 68 2.42 2.17 -7.60
CA SER A 68 2.81 1.45 -8.82
C SER A 68 4.14 1.87 -9.44
N GLU A 69 4.75 2.98 -9.00
CA GLU A 69 5.89 3.61 -9.69
C GLU A 69 7.26 3.10 -9.22
N GLY A 70 7.30 2.08 -8.36
CA GLY A 70 8.56 1.44 -7.95
C GLY A 70 9.42 2.25 -6.97
N GLN A 71 8.88 3.30 -6.37
CA GLN A 71 9.58 4.13 -5.38
C GLN A 71 10.02 3.32 -4.15
N LEU A 72 11.16 3.68 -3.56
CA LEU A 72 11.73 2.99 -2.39
C LEU A 72 11.93 3.90 -1.17
N GLU A 73 11.88 5.21 -1.38
CA GLU A 73 12.17 6.23 -0.37
C GLU A 73 10.93 7.06 -0.05
N GLY A 74 10.80 7.46 1.21
CA GLY A 74 9.65 8.19 1.72
C GLY A 74 9.48 8.00 3.22
N GLU A 75 8.42 8.59 3.74
CA GLU A 75 8.06 8.50 5.15
C GLU A 75 7.75 7.06 5.58
N ALA A 76 7.82 6.79 6.89
CA ALA A 76 7.62 5.44 7.43
C ALA A 76 6.27 4.84 6.99
N ALA A 77 5.19 5.61 7.05
CA ALA A 77 3.85 5.17 6.66
C ALA A 77 3.73 4.89 5.15
N VAL A 78 4.31 5.77 4.32
CA VAL A 78 4.36 5.62 2.87
C VAL A 78 5.07 4.33 2.46
N ARG A 79 6.29 4.12 3.00
CA ARG A 79 7.08 2.91 2.74
C ARG A 79 6.37 1.65 3.24
N ALA A 80 5.69 1.73 4.38
CA ALA A 80 4.91 0.61 4.92
C ALA A 80 3.77 0.19 3.99
N CYS A 81 3.09 1.16 3.37
CA CYS A 81 2.01 0.93 2.41
C CYS A 81 2.54 0.27 1.12
N TRP A 82 3.61 0.81 0.54
CA TRP A 82 4.22 0.23 -0.67
C TRP A 82 4.78 -1.18 -0.43
N ASP A 83 5.40 -1.41 0.73
CA ASP A 83 5.83 -2.76 1.12
C ASP A 83 4.64 -3.71 1.25
N ALA A 84 3.52 -3.27 1.84
CA ALA A 84 2.33 -4.10 2.00
C ALA A 84 1.73 -4.51 0.64
N ASP A 85 1.57 -3.57 -0.29
CA ASP A 85 1.11 -3.84 -1.66
C ASP A 85 2.03 -4.84 -2.38
N ARG A 86 3.34 -4.57 -2.35
CA ARG A 86 4.33 -5.45 -3.01
C ARG A 86 4.40 -6.83 -2.39
N LEU A 87 4.21 -6.96 -1.07
CA LEU A 87 4.18 -8.26 -0.38
C LEU A 87 2.92 -9.07 -0.73
N ASP A 88 1.85 -8.44 -1.19
CA ASP A 88 0.60 -9.09 -1.60
C ASP A 88 0.62 -9.60 -3.06
N LEU A 89 1.67 -9.30 -3.82
CA LEU A 89 1.84 -9.76 -5.20
C LEU A 89 1.89 -11.30 -5.35
N GLY A 90 2.06 -12.05 -4.26
CA GLY A 90 1.95 -13.51 -4.27
C GLY A 90 0.59 -14.03 -4.76
N ARG A 91 -0.50 -13.25 -4.59
CA ARG A 91 -1.85 -13.59 -5.09
C ARG A 91 -1.94 -13.68 -6.61
N VAL A 92 -1.04 -13.00 -7.33
CA VAL A 92 -0.91 -13.04 -8.79
C VAL A 92 0.32 -13.83 -9.24
N GLY A 93 0.89 -14.66 -8.36
CA GLY A 93 1.99 -15.56 -8.68
C GLY A 93 3.38 -14.91 -8.71
N ILE A 94 3.53 -13.69 -8.21
CA ILE A 94 4.81 -12.97 -8.20
C ILE A 94 5.46 -13.10 -6.81
N ILE A 95 6.73 -13.51 -6.78
CA ILE A 95 7.55 -13.51 -5.57
C ILE A 95 8.25 -12.14 -5.44
N PRO A 96 8.02 -11.36 -4.36
CA PRO A 96 8.65 -10.06 -4.19
C PRO A 96 10.17 -10.16 -4.09
N ALA A 97 10.89 -9.37 -4.88
CA ALA A 97 12.34 -9.25 -4.78
C ALA A 97 12.69 -8.33 -3.59
N PRO A 98 13.59 -8.74 -2.65
CA PRO A 98 13.97 -7.88 -1.53
C PRO A 98 14.46 -6.49 -1.94
N ALA A 99 15.19 -6.37 -3.06
CA ALA A 99 15.67 -5.09 -3.56
C ALA A 99 14.56 -4.11 -3.99
N ARG A 100 13.33 -4.60 -4.16
CA ARG A 100 12.14 -3.78 -4.50
C ARG A 100 11.27 -3.45 -3.28
N LEU A 101 11.70 -3.83 -2.09
CA LEU A 101 11.03 -3.50 -0.83
C LEU A 101 11.77 -2.35 -0.12
N CYS A 102 11.02 -1.49 0.53
CA CYS A 102 11.46 -0.26 1.18
C CYS A 102 12.18 -0.54 2.50
N THR A 103 11.58 -1.35 3.37
CA THR A 103 12.04 -1.50 4.76
C THR A 103 12.86 -2.75 5.01
N THR A 104 13.78 -2.68 5.98
CA THR A 104 14.57 -3.85 6.41
C THR A 104 13.69 -5.01 6.87
N TYR A 105 12.58 -4.69 7.55
CA TYR A 105 11.57 -5.67 7.95
C TYR A 105 10.95 -6.40 6.75
N ALA A 106 10.45 -5.66 5.75
CA ALA A 106 9.84 -6.27 4.57
C ALA A 106 10.85 -7.09 3.74
N ARG A 107 12.11 -6.65 3.67
CA ARG A 107 13.19 -7.35 2.97
C ARG A 107 13.55 -8.71 3.56
N ALA A 108 13.21 -8.96 4.82
CA ALA A 108 13.58 -10.20 5.49
C ALA A 108 12.92 -11.42 4.82
N ARG A 109 13.72 -12.41 4.42
CA ARG A 109 13.25 -13.63 3.75
C ARG A 109 12.08 -14.33 4.46
N PRO A 110 12.05 -14.44 5.82
CA PRO A 110 10.89 -15.02 6.51
C PRO A 110 9.60 -14.23 6.29
N ILE A 111 9.68 -12.90 6.20
CA ILE A 111 8.52 -12.03 5.97
C ILE A 111 7.98 -12.21 4.56
N ILE A 112 8.84 -12.17 3.54
CA ILE A 112 8.46 -12.43 2.15
C ILE A 112 7.83 -13.82 2.01
N THR A 113 8.46 -14.85 2.58
CA THR A 113 7.96 -16.23 2.53
C THR A 113 6.58 -16.35 3.17
N ARG A 114 6.38 -15.70 4.33
CA ARG A 114 5.09 -15.68 5.02
C ARG A 114 4.03 -14.94 4.22
N ALA A 115 4.35 -13.77 3.65
CA ALA A 115 3.41 -12.97 2.88
C ALA A 115 2.94 -13.71 1.62
N VAL A 116 3.86 -14.31 0.85
CA VAL A 116 3.53 -15.12 -0.34
C VAL A 116 2.63 -16.30 0.03
N ARG A 117 2.93 -17.01 1.13
CA ARG A 117 2.07 -18.11 1.60
C ARG A 117 0.68 -17.64 2.01
N LEU A 118 0.53 -16.42 2.54
CA LEU A 118 -0.76 -15.87 2.93
C LEU A 118 -1.58 -15.44 1.71
N SER A 119 -0.97 -14.71 0.77
CA SER A 119 -1.65 -14.19 -0.42
C SER A 119 -2.03 -15.27 -1.44
N GLN A 120 -1.40 -16.45 -1.37
CA GLN A 120 -1.75 -17.62 -2.18
C GLN A 120 -2.81 -18.53 -1.54
N ARG A 121 -3.21 -18.29 -0.28
CA ARG A 121 -4.29 -19.08 0.32
C ARG A 121 -5.58 -18.77 -0.43
N ARG A 122 -6.13 -19.79 -1.09
CA ARG A 122 -7.50 -19.75 -1.59
C ARG A 122 -8.42 -19.64 -0.37
N TRP A 123 -9.18 -18.56 -0.31
CA TRP A 123 -10.37 -18.48 0.53
C TRP A 123 -11.40 -19.44 -0.07
N LEU A 124 -11.38 -20.69 0.41
CA LEU A 124 -12.40 -21.70 0.16
C LEU A 124 -13.57 -21.50 1.12
#